data_AF-A0A496U9L1-F1
#
_entry.id   AF-A0A496U9L1-F1
#
_cell.length_a   1.000
_cell.length_b   1.000
_cell.length_c   1.000
_cell.angle_alpha   90.00
_cell.angle_beta   90.00
_cell.angle_gamma   90.00
#
_symmetry.space_group_name_H-M   'P 1'
#
loop_
_entity.id
_entity.type
_entity.pdbx_description
1 polymer ?
#
loop_
_entity_poly.entity_id
_entity_poly.type
_entity_poly.pdbx_seq_one_letter_code
_entity_poly.pdbx_strand_id
1 'polypeptide(L)'
;MFRKTVPVVLAVVLGFSGCSLLGGGLGVGDTAEGDLKTGVDIDELLPDAEEVLPAFGIAVEDDWPAVEFSLKSGDGVSLFVEADDIDPVMVVVDAEGGIVSVGNDWDQELDAFISLDEVPGGARVIVFDNTGDDGEFVLELGEPEDYAWKLETGMEVELTALEDKENDRWEDLLNDVDELYRTDWETCRVMPLEVRGEKWIRIAVSSDVDCVMAVLQVVDGELEYRDYDDDTDDMNPVFSGMLEQGDYIVVVDSYSDSEDAEFTISVEELDPEDMAVEVVSADRMDEWFSGEFHEGALVMSYWPEAGDYYGIFPEDPALVFEFEIEEEGEYLFEVSCSDDTKMAILDSQNVMVDYNDDGPEGTLDPELTLQLAPGFYSAVIAPYASSSEYVDFRYTLAAPVVRERGMVPMEDTFQMHSNVYMSMMFESGNTYEIFAESDDIDLTLTVVDRAGEEYFSDDDGGDFNPYLEIECTRANAGEWEIDLESYAGGDINGEVYFVARPVQHSGGDDTVAPVQVDI
;
A
#
# COMPACT_ATOMS: atom_id res chain seq x y z
N MET A 1 -34.48 10.57 -23.39
CA MET A 1 -35.52 10.43 -24.45
C MET A 1 -35.81 11.77 -25.16
N PHE A 2 -34.88 12.24 -26.00
CA PHE A 2 -35.12 13.25 -27.03
C PHE A 2 -34.51 12.70 -28.33
N ARG A 3 -35.33 12.08 -29.19
CA ARG A 3 -34.87 11.65 -30.53
C ARG A 3 -34.67 12.89 -31.41
N LYS A 4 -33.44 13.39 -31.49
CA LYS A 4 -33.02 14.26 -32.60
C LYS A 4 -33.07 13.40 -33.86
N THR A 5 -33.87 13.84 -34.83
CA THR A 5 -33.91 13.24 -36.16
C THR A 5 -32.76 13.83 -36.95
N VAL A 6 -31.63 13.12 -37.01
CA VAL A 6 -30.51 13.48 -37.91
C VAL A 6 -30.98 13.21 -39.35
N PRO A 7 -30.82 14.17 -40.28
CA PRO A 7 -31.14 13.90 -41.67
C PRO A 7 -30.13 12.90 -42.23
N VAL A 8 -30.61 11.77 -42.76
CA VAL A 8 -29.82 10.83 -43.56
C VAL A 8 -29.23 11.59 -44.75
N VAL A 9 -27.97 12.03 -44.60
CA VAL A 9 -27.14 12.44 -45.72
C VAL A 9 -26.76 11.15 -46.44
N LEU A 10 -27.03 11.10 -47.73
CA LEU A 10 -26.64 9.99 -48.59
C LEU A 10 -25.11 10.00 -48.68
N ALA A 11 -24.45 9.26 -47.78
CA ALA A 11 -23.01 9.00 -47.84
C ALA A 11 -22.71 8.34 -49.18
N VAL A 12 -21.88 8.99 -49.98
CA VAL A 12 -21.36 8.40 -51.21
C VAL A 12 -20.26 7.45 -50.76
N VAL A 13 -20.60 6.17 -50.60
CA VAL A 13 -19.64 5.06 -50.45
C VAL A 13 -18.79 5.02 -51.73
N LEU A 14 -17.63 5.67 -51.68
CA LEU A 14 -16.57 5.42 -52.64
C LEU A 14 -15.64 4.43 -51.97
N GLY A 15 -15.83 3.15 -52.26
CA GLY A 15 -14.82 2.13 -51.99
C GLY A 15 -13.53 2.53 -52.68
N PHE A 16 -12.64 3.17 -51.94
CA PHE A 16 -11.33 3.61 -52.40
C PHE A 16 -10.27 2.78 -51.69
N SER A 17 -9.98 1.61 -52.25
CA SER A 17 -8.63 1.07 -52.15
C SER A 17 -7.69 2.03 -52.90
N GLY A 18 -7.06 2.94 -52.16
CA GLY A 18 -5.95 3.78 -52.62
C GLY A 18 -6.36 5.03 -53.42
N CYS A 19 -6.56 6.16 -52.74
CA CYS A 19 -6.66 7.47 -53.40
C CYS A 19 -5.92 8.58 -52.63
N SER A 20 -4.61 8.42 -52.46
CA SER A 20 -3.65 9.42 -51.95
C SER A 20 -3.37 10.60 -52.91
N LEU A 21 -4.31 11.02 -53.75
CA LEU A 21 -4.00 11.88 -54.90
C LEU A 21 -4.24 13.38 -54.75
N LEU A 22 -4.69 13.88 -53.59
CA LEU A 22 -4.77 15.32 -53.34
C LEU A 22 -4.36 15.75 -51.91
N GLY A 23 -3.41 15.06 -51.28
CA GLY A 23 -2.47 15.64 -50.28
C GLY A 23 -3.02 16.40 -49.06
N GLY A 24 -4.29 16.25 -48.70
CA GLY A 24 -4.83 16.71 -47.43
C GLY A 24 -5.45 15.50 -46.76
N GLY A 25 -4.92 15.05 -45.62
CA GLY A 25 -5.49 13.95 -44.84
C GLY A 25 -6.94 14.20 -44.41
N LEU A 26 -7.47 13.29 -43.61
CA LEU A 26 -8.80 13.42 -43.03
C LEU A 26 -8.86 14.62 -42.08
N GLY A 27 -9.93 15.40 -42.13
CA GLY A 27 -10.20 16.46 -41.16
C GLY A 27 -11.68 16.52 -40.77
N VAL A 28 -12.04 17.53 -39.97
CA VAL A 28 -13.42 17.73 -39.46
C VAL A 28 -14.48 17.59 -40.56
N GLY A 29 -15.42 16.67 -40.35
CA GLY A 29 -16.54 16.34 -41.23
C GLY A 29 -16.24 15.25 -42.28
N ASP A 30 -15.02 14.70 -42.31
CA ASP A 30 -14.68 13.54 -43.12
C ASP A 30 -15.06 12.23 -42.40
N THR A 31 -15.28 11.18 -43.19
CA THR A 31 -15.54 9.80 -42.72
C THR A 31 -14.70 8.84 -43.57
N ALA A 32 -14.20 7.77 -42.94
CA ALA A 32 -13.47 6.69 -43.60
C ALA A 32 -14.00 5.33 -43.14
N GLU A 33 -13.96 4.33 -44.03
CA GLU A 33 -14.24 2.93 -43.72
C GLU A 33 -12.89 2.19 -43.65
N GLY A 34 -12.71 1.34 -42.64
CA GLY A 34 -11.53 0.49 -42.46
C GLY A 34 -11.89 -0.99 -42.37
N ASP A 35 -10.92 -1.85 -42.69
CA ASP A 35 -11.04 -3.31 -42.60
C ASP A 35 -9.70 -3.89 -42.14
N LEU A 36 -9.63 -4.33 -40.88
CA LEU A 36 -8.44 -4.89 -40.25
C LEU A 36 -7.97 -6.18 -40.95
N LYS A 37 -8.86 -6.90 -41.66
CA LYS A 37 -8.48 -8.07 -42.48
C LYS A 37 -7.50 -7.72 -43.60
N THR A 38 -7.45 -6.44 -43.97
CA THR A 38 -6.54 -5.91 -44.99
C THR A 38 -5.41 -5.07 -44.40
N GLY A 39 -5.35 -4.96 -43.08
CA GLY A 39 -4.32 -4.26 -42.33
C GLY A 39 -2.94 -4.91 -42.45
N VAL A 40 -1.99 -4.28 -41.78
CA VAL A 40 -0.64 -4.81 -41.57
C VAL A 40 -0.41 -4.94 -40.07
N ASP A 41 0.59 -5.71 -39.69
CA ASP A 41 1.04 -5.83 -38.30
C ASP A 41 1.34 -4.43 -37.71
N ILE A 42 0.90 -4.16 -36.49
CA ILE A 42 1.01 -2.84 -35.86
C ILE A 42 2.47 -2.37 -35.75
N ASP A 43 3.43 -3.28 -35.55
CA ASP A 43 4.88 -2.99 -35.55
C ASP A 43 5.38 -2.39 -36.88
N GLU A 44 4.68 -2.64 -38.01
CA GLU A 44 5.02 -1.99 -39.28
C GLU A 44 4.63 -0.50 -39.30
N LEU A 45 3.66 -0.08 -38.48
CA LEU A 45 3.11 1.28 -38.41
C LEU A 45 3.66 2.09 -37.23
N LEU A 46 3.88 1.40 -36.11
CA LEU A 46 4.41 1.89 -34.85
C LEU A 46 5.43 0.85 -34.33
N PRO A 47 6.73 1.01 -34.65
CA PRO A 47 7.75 0.08 -34.22
C PRO A 47 7.82 -0.05 -32.70
N ASP A 48 8.05 -1.27 -32.22
CA ASP A 48 8.14 -1.62 -30.80
C ASP A 48 6.82 -1.29 -30.04
N ALA A 49 5.68 -1.52 -30.69
CA ALA A 49 4.34 -1.19 -30.17
C ALA A 49 4.08 -1.83 -28.80
N GLU A 50 4.46 -3.09 -28.63
CA GLU A 50 4.34 -3.85 -27.38
C GLU A 50 5.15 -3.21 -26.23
N GLU A 51 6.25 -2.51 -26.52
CA GLU A 51 7.09 -1.82 -25.52
C GLU A 51 6.58 -0.42 -25.19
N VAL A 52 6.09 0.32 -26.19
CA VAL A 52 5.77 1.75 -26.02
C VAL A 52 4.34 2.03 -25.58
N LEU A 53 3.36 1.21 -25.98
CA LEU A 53 1.94 1.45 -25.70
C LEU A 53 1.48 1.17 -24.26
N PRO A 54 2.12 0.29 -23.46
CA PRO A 54 1.76 0.14 -22.04
C PRO A 54 1.88 1.43 -21.23
N ALA A 55 2.85 2.31 -21.54
CA ALA A 55 2.96 3.66 -20.95
C ALA A 55 1.74 4.56 -21.22
N PHE A 56 0.93 4.20 -22.20
CA PHE A 56 -0.30 4.89 -22.59
C PHE A 56 -1.54 4.08 -22.22
N GLY A 57 -1.43 3.06 -21.37
CA GLY A 57 -2.57 2.29 -20.89
C GLY A 57 -3.15 1.34 -21.94
N ILE A 58 -2.38 1.01 -22.98
CA ILE A 58 -2.78 0.09 -24.05
C ILE A 58 -1.82 -1.11 -24.07
N ALA A 59 -2.35 -2.31 -23.84
CA ALA A 59 -1.62 -3.56 -24.01
C ALA A 59 -1.87 -4.13 -25.41
N VAL A 60 -0.83 -4.60 -26.08
CA VAL A 60 -0.89 -5.02 -27.50
C VAL A 60 0.18 -6.07 -27.80
N GLU A 61 0.04 -6.83 -28.89
CA GLU A 61 1.13 -7.60 -29.48
C GLU A 61 1.54 -7.01 -30.84
N ASP A 62 2.83 -7.08 -31.16
CA ASP A 62 3.42 -6.47 -32.36
C ASP A 62 2.80 -6.96 -33.69
N ASP A 63 2.22 -8.16 -33.72
CA ASP A 63 1.61 -8.76 -34.91
C ASP A 63 0.10 -8.51 -35.06
N TRP A 64 -0.50 -7.68 -34.19
CA TRP A 64 -1.92 -7.35 -34.29
C TRP A 64 -2.24 -6.56 -35.56
N PRO A 65 -3.34 -6.88 -36.28
CA PRO A 65 -3.71 -6.18 -37.50
C PRO A 65 -4.12 -4.73 -37.23
N ALA A 66 -3.53 -3.79 -37.98
CA ALA A 66 -3.79 -2.37 -37.84
C ALA A 66 -3.95 -1.67 -39.20
N VAL A 67 -4.70 -0.55 -39.21
CA VAL A 67 -4.92 0.31 -40.38
C VAL A 67 -4.57 1.76 -40.03
N GLU A 68 -3.85 2.45 -40.92
CA GLU A 68 -3.51 3.86 -40.74
C GLU A 68 -4.30 4.82 -41.64
N PHE A 69 -4.61 6.01 -41.12
CA PHE A 69 -5.14 7.13 -41.89
C PHE A 69 -4.35 8.40 -41.62
N SER A 70 -3.96 9.12 -42.68
CA SER A 70 -3.31 10.43 -42.54
C SER A 70 -4.31 11.48 -42.07
N LEU A 71 -3.93 12.29 -41.08
CA LEU A 71 -4.74 13.40 -40.58
C LEU A 71 -4.32 14.73 -41.21
N LYS A 72 -5.28 15.64 -41.31
CA LYS A 72 -5.06 17.00 -41.79
C LYS A 72 -4.57 17.87 -40.63
N SER A 73 -3.31 18.28 -40.70
CA SER A 73 -2.72 19.21 -39.72
C SER A 73 -3.49 20.52 -39.60
N GLY A 74 -3.57 21.07 -38.39
CA GLY A 74 -4.20 22.37 -38.13
C GLY A 74 -5.00 22.37 -36.82
N ASP A 75 -6.12 23.08 -36.84
CA ASP A 75 -7.03 23.22 -35.69
C ASP A 75 -7.48 21.83 -35.17
N GLY A 76 -7.91 21.80 -33.90
CA GLY A 76 -8.31 20.58 -33.20
C GLY A 76 -9.39 19.75 -33.90
N VAL A 77 -9.43 18.47 -33.55
CA VAL A 77 -10.31 17.46 -34.14
C VAL A 77 -10.66 16.41 -33.10
N SER A 78 -11.89 15.91 -33.14
CA SER A 78 -12.25 14.65 -32.50
C SER A 78 -12.26 13.53 -33.53
N LEU A 79 -11.80 12.35 -33.11
CA LEU A 79 -11.87 11.12 -33.88
C LEU A 79 -12.80 10.18 -33.12
N PHE A 80 -13.72 9.56 -33.84
CA PHE A 80 -14.65 8.57 -33.31
C PHE A 80 -14.61 7.35 -34.22
N VAL A 81 -14.35 6.17 -33.69
CA VAL A 81 -14.41 4.91 -34.43
C VAL A 81 -15.57 4.10 -33.89
N GLU A 82 -16.43 3.57 -34.76
CA GLU A 82 -17.52 2.64 -34.40
C GLU A 82 -17.35 1.36 -35.22
N ALA A 83 -17.57 0.21 -34.59
CA ALA A 83 -17.53 -1.11 -35.21
C ALA A 83 -18.73 -1.98 -34.79
N ASP A 84 -18.98 -3.06 -35.54
CA ASP A 84 -20.05 -4.02 -35.24
C ASP A 84 -19.53 -5.32 -34.57
N ASP A 85 -18.23 -5.62 -34.70
CA ASP A 85 -17.63 -6.92 -34.37
C ASP A 85 -16.22 -6.88 -33.77
N ILE A 86 -15.68 -5.69 -33.45
CA ILE A 86 -14.39 -5.48 -32.81
C ILE A 86 -14.49 -4.36 -31.77
N ASP A 87 -13.62 -4.36 -30.76
CA ASP A 87 -13.45 -3.30 -29.75
C ASP A 87 -12.27 -2.41 -30.20
N PRO A 88 -12.53 -1.32 -30.93
CA PRO A 88 -11.48 -0.59 -31.60
C PRO A 88 -10.61 0.19 -30.61
N VAL A 89 -9.31 0.28 -30.90
CA VAL A 89 -8.36 1.17 -30.22
C VAL A 89 -7.78 2.13 -31.25
N MET A 90 -7.63 3.39 -30.87
CA MET A 90 -6.97 4.41 -31.68
C MET A 90 -5.66 4.89 -31.06
N VAL A 91 -4.65 5.08 -31.90
CA VAL A 91 -3.39 5.73 -31.54
C VAL A 91 -3.06 6.80 -32.57
N VAL A 92 -2.97 8.05 -32.15
CA VAL A 92 -2.48 9.14 -33.00
C VAL A 92 -0.98 9.29 -32.80
N VAL A 93 -0.23 9.21 -33.89
CA VAL A 93 1.22 9.45 -33.92
C VAL A 93 1.57 10.62 -34.82
N ASP A 94 2.64 11.32 -34.47
CA ASP A 94 3.15 12.44 -35.27
C ASP A 94 3.97 11.96 -36.50
N ALA A 95 4.59 12.91 -37.22
CA ALA A 95 5.40 12.60 -38.40
C ALA A 95 6.72 11.88 -38.07
N GLU A 96 7.17 11.95 -36.83
CA GLU A 96 8.39 11.30 -36.33
C GLU A 96 8.08 9.93 -35.70
N GLY A 97 6.80 9.61 -35.50
CA GLY A 97 6.32 8.37 -34.88
C GLY A 97 6.08 8.49 -33.38
N GLY A 98 6.20 9.68 -32.80
CA GLY A 98 5.87 9.91 -31.39
C GLY A 98 4.36 9.84 -31.16
N ILE A 99 3.94 9.16 -30.10
CA ILE A 99 2.53 9.07 -29.70
C ILE A 99 2.06 10.43 -29.20
N VAL A 100 0.93 10.89 -29.73
CA VAL A 100 0.30 12.18 -29.41
C VAL A 100 -0.88 11.99 -28.47
N SER A 101 -1.69 10.96 -28.73
CA SER A 101 -2.87 10.62 -27.95
C SER A 101 -3.27 9.18 -28.26
N VAL A 102 -3.83 8.51 -27.28
CA VAL A 102 -4.50 7.23 -27.44
C VAL A 102 -5.97 7.38 -27.07
N GLY A 103 -6.80 6.49 -27.60
CA GLY A 103 -8.22 6.43 -27.28
C GLY A 103 -8.69 5.00 -27.30
N ASN A 104 -9.24 4.59 -26.18
CA ASN A 104 -10.05 3.41 -25.99
C ASN A 104 -11.27 3.92 -25.21
N ASP A 105 -12.48 3.58 -25.64
CA ASP A 105 -13.69 4.03 -24.95
C ASP A 105 -13.78 3.43 -23.54
N TRP A 106 -13.15 2.27 -23.36
CA TRP A 106 -13.29 1.45 -22.18
C TRP A 106 -14.77 1.32 -21.75
N ASP A 107 -15.68 1.24 -22.72
CA ASP A 107 -17.11 1.06 -22.48
C ASP A 107 -17.65 -0.25 -23.13
N GLN A 108 -18.97 -0.52 -23.06
CA GLN A 108 -19.60 -1.73 -23.66
C GLN A 108 -19.94 -1.52 -25.14
N GLU A 109 -19.87 -0.29 -25.62
CA GLU A 109 -20.01 0.04 -27.02
C GLU A 109 -18.74 -0.42 -27.74
N LEU A 110 -18.86 -0.71 -29.04
CA LEU A 110 -17.75 -1.18 -29.85
C LEU A 110 -17.13 0.04 -30.54
N ASP A 111 -16.65 0.98 -29.72
CA ASP A 111 -16.24 2.29 -30.18
C ASP A 111 -14.92 2.80 -29.56
N ALA A 112 -14.44 3.93 -30.05
CA ALA A 112 -13.29 4.59 -29.47
C ALA A 112 -13.34 6.08 -29.76
N PHE A 113 -12.77 6.86 -28.87
CA PHE A 113 -12.76 8.31 -28.98
C PHE A 113 -11.38 8.91 -28.69
N ILE A 114 -10.96 9.87 -29.52
CA ILE A 114 -9.80 10.75 -29.28
C ILE A 114 -10.22 12.19 -29.54
N SER A 115 -9.74 13.12 -28.71
CA SER A 115 -9.83 14.55 -29.02
C SER A 115 -8.46 15.20 -28.96
N LEU A 116 -8.14 16.01 -29.96
CA LEU A 116 -6.90 16.76 -30.09
C LEU A 116 -7.21 18.26 -30.18
N ASP A 117 -6.51 19.07 -29.40
CA ASP A 117 -6.58 20.54 -29.51
C ASP A 117 -5.93 21.08 -30.79
N GLU A 118 -4.90 20.38 -31.28
CA GLU A 118 -4.16 20.70 -32.51
C GLU A 118 -3.68 19.39 -33.15
N VAL A 119 -3.83 19.27 -34.48
CA VAL A 119 -3.31 18.11 -35.23
C VAL A 119 -1.89 18.42 -35.73
N PRO A 120 -0.86 17.68 -35.27
CA PRO A 120 0.52 17.91 -35.70
C PRO A 120 0.71 17.73 -37.21
N GLY A 121 1.71 18.43 -37.75
CA GLY A 121 2.09 18.34 -39.16
C GLY A 121 2.52 16.93 -39.55
N GLY A 122 1.72 16.24 -40.36
CA GLY A 122 2.00 14.86 -40.80
C GLY A 122 1.56 13.77 -39.83
N ALA A 123 0.71 14.11 -38.85
CA ALA A 123 0.10 13.15 -37.96
C ALA A 123 -0.76 12.11 -38.72
N ARG A 124 -0.83 10.92 -38.15
CA ARG A 124 -1.65 9.80 -38.62
C ARG A 124 -2.33 9.14 -37.43
N VAL A 125 -3.52 8.58 -37.65
CA VAL A 125 -4.21 7.72 -36.68
C VAL A 125 -4.04 6.27 -37.13
N ILE A 126 -3.72 5.40 -36.17
CA ILE A 126 -3.64 3.95 -36.31
C ILE A 126 -4.86 3.39 -35.57
N VAL A 127 -5.59 2.49 -36.21
CA VAL A 127 -6.76 1.81 -35.64
C VAL A 127 -6.51 0.30 -35.67
N PHE A 128 -6.76 -0.37 -34.55
CA PHE A 128 -6.68 -1.83 -34.38
C PHE A 128 -7.75 -2.29 -33.39
N ASP A 129 -7.83 -3.59 -33.14
CA ASP A 129 -8.75 -4.18 -32.16
C ASP A 129 -8.02 -4.50 -30.85
N ASN A 130 -8.66 -4.28 -29.70
CA ASN A 130 -8.11 -4.46 -28.36
C ASN A 130 -7.81 -5.94 -28.00
N THR A 131 -8.23 -6.90 -28.83
CA THR A 131 -7.98 -8.34 -28.67
C THR A 131 -7.16 -8.93 -29.84
N GLY A 132 -6.75 -8.09 -30.80
CA GLY A 132 -6.06 -8.51 -32.02
C GLY A 132 -6.95 -9.14 -33.11
N ASP A 133 -8.28 -9.08 -32.95
CA ASP A 133 -9.25 -9.64 -33.89
C ASP A 133 -9.41 -8.81 -35.18
N ASP A 134 -10.04 -9.41 -36.20
CA ASP A 134 -10.24 -8.78 -37.50
C ASP A 134 -11.68 -8.25 -37.71
N GLY A 135 -11.83 -6.94 -37.88
CA GLY A 135 -13.16 -6.29 -38.05
C GLY A 135 -13.23 -5.24 -39.15
N GLU A 136 -14.46 -4.87 -39.50
CA GLU A 136 -14.75 -3.67 -40.28
C GLU A 136 -15.16 -2.54 -39.32
N PHE A 137 -14.75 -1.30 -39.60
CA PHE A 137 -15.06 -0.15 -38.77
C PHE A 137 -15.28 1.13 -39.58
N VAL A 138 -15.90 2.13 -38.94
CA VAL A 138 -16.11 3.46 -39.50
C VAL A 138 -15.42 4.50 -38.61
N LEU A 139 -14.49 5.27 -39.18
CA LEU A 139 -13.83 6.41 -38.55
C LEU A 139 -14.52 7.70 -38.97
N GLU A 140 -15.06 8.45 -38.02
CA GLU A 140 -15.65 9.77 -38.19
C GLU A 140 -14.78 10.86 -37.53
N LEU A 141 -14.66 12.03 -38.18
CA LEU A 141 -13.91 13.15 -37.63
C LEU A 141 -14.84 14.33 -37.33
N GLY A 142 -14.86 14.77 -36.07
CA GLY A 142 -15.73 15.81 -35.53
C GLY A 142 -14.99 17.08 -35.10
N GLU A 143 -15.76 18.03 -34.56
CA GLU A 143 -15.19 19.17 -33.85
C GLU A 143 -14.60 18.69 -32.51
N PRO A 144 -13.49 19.27 -32.03
CA PRO A 144 -12.84 18.82 -30.80
C PRO A 144 -13.81 18.90 -29.61
N GLU A 145 -13.77 17.88 -28.76
CA GLU A 145 -14.54 17.79 -27.51
C GLU A 145 -13.58 17.70 -26.31
N ASP A 146 -14.05 18.02 -25.11
CA ASP A 146 -13.24 17.87 -23.90
C ASP A 146 -13.18 16.38 -23.53
N TYR A 147 -12.00 15.78 -23.62
CA TYR A 147 -11.75 14.37 -23.28
C TYR A 147 -10.36 14.23 -22.65
N ALA A 148 -10.29 13.49 -21.54
CA ALA A 148 -9.06 13.21 -20.82
C ALA A 148 -8.75 11.72 -20.94
N TRP A 149 -7.70 11.38 -21.67
CA TRP A 149 -7.22 9.99 -21.83
C TRP A 149 -6.08 9.65 -20.87
N LYS A 150 -5.55 10.65 -20.16
CA LYS A 150 -4.50 10.50 -19.15
C LYS A 150 -4.82 11.34 -17.93
N LEU A 151 -4.33 10.90 -16.79
CA LEU A 151 -4.36 11.63 -15.54
C LEU A 151 -3.28 12.71 -15.53
N GLU A 152 -3.65 13.88 -15.00
CA GLU A 152 -2.72 14.94 -14.65
C GLU A 152 -3.01 15.42 -13.23
N THR A 153 -2.02 15.96 -12.54
CA THR A 153 -2.20 16.55 -11.20
C THR A 153 -3.26 17.65 -11.23
N GLY A 154 -4.22 17.58 -10.30
CA GLY A 154 -5.37 18.47 -10.20
C GLY A 154 -6.57 18.03 -11.05
N MET A 155 -6.55 16.83 -11.63
CA MET A 155 -7.68 16.24 -12.35
C MET A 155 -8.52 15.33 -11.45
N GLU A 156 -9.79 15.24 -11.81
CA GLU A 156 -10.77 14.30 -11.29
C GLU A 156 -11.48 13.71 -12.52
N VAL A 157 -11.46 12.38 -12.65
CA VAL A 157 -11.98 11.66 -13.82
C VAL A 157 -12.98 10.60 -13.35
N GLU A 158 -14.20 10.67 -13.84
CA GLU A 158 -15.23 9.63 -13.66
C GLU A 158 -14.97 8.51 -14.68
N LEU A 159 -14.95 7.26 -14.22
CA LEU A 159 -14.66 6.06 -14.98
C LEU A 159 -15.67 4.95 -14.64
N THR A 160 -15.69 3.92 -15.47
CA THR A 160 -16.51 2.73 -15.24
C THR A 160 -15.70 1.50 -15.62
N ALA A 161 -15.45 0.58 -14.68
CA ALA A 161 -14.95 -0.75 -15.00
C ALA A 161 -16.13 -1.63 -15.44
N LEU A 162 -15.93 -2.42 -16.48
CA LEU A 162 -16.99 -3.21 -17.09
C LEU A 162 -16.63 -4.68 -17.08
N GLU A 163 -17.57 -5.51 -16.64
CA GLU A 163 -17.41 -6.95 -16.50
C GLU A 163 -17.16 -7.65 -17.86
N ASP A 164 -17.77 -7.14 -18.93
CA ASP A 164 -17.71 -7.76 -20.26
C ASP A 164 -16.49 -7.29 -21.11
N LYS A 165 -15.61 -6.42 -20.57
CA LYS A 165 -14.40 -5.94 -21.27
C LYS A 165 -13.18 -6.71 -20.76
N GLU A 166 -13.16 -8.02 -21.05
CA GLU A 166 -12.04 -8.93 -20.74
C GLU A 166 -10.75 -8.43 -21.43
N ASN A 167 -9.72 -8.13 -20.63
CA ASN A 167 -8.40 -7.73 -21.10
C ASN A 167 -7.32 -8.71 -20.63
N ASP A 168 -7.32 -9.90 -21.22
CA ASP A 168 -6.34 -10.97 -20.97
C ASP A 168 -4.90 -10.46 -21.04
N ARG A 169 -4.62 -9.45 -21.88
CA ARG A 169 -3.26 -8.91 -22.03
C ARG A 169 -2.83 -8.08 -20.82
N TRP A 170 -3.70 -7.22 -20.30
CA TRP A 170 -3.44 -6.53 -19.05
C TRP A 170 -3.37 -7.51 -17.88
N GLU A 171 -4.24 -8.52 -17.85
CA GLU A 171 -4.19 -9.58 -16.85
C GLU A 171 -2.82 -10.31 -16.86
N ASP A 172 -2.34 -10.73 -18.04
CA ASP A 172 -1.02 -11.34 -18.22
C ASP A 172 0.11 -10.41 -17.74
N LEU A 173 0.10 -9.15 -18.14
CA LEU A 173 1.13 -8.17 -17.76
C LEU A 173 1.15 -7.90 -16.25
N LEU A 174 -0.01 -7.84 -15.61
CA LEU A 174 -0.13 -7.59 -14.17
C LEU A 174 0.21 -8.83 -13.35
N ASN A 175 -0.14 -10.02 -13.85
CA ASN A 175 0.24 -11.29 -13.23
C ASN A 175 1.76 -11.57 -13.25
N ASP A 176 2.51 -10.88 -14.12
CA ASP A 176 3.97 -10.91 -14.13
C ASP A 176 4.62 -9.99 -13.07
N VAL A 177 3.83 -9.15 -12.38
CA VAL A 177 4.28 -8.30 -11.27
C VAL A 177 4.16 -9.07 -9.95
N ASP A 178 5.29 -9.57 -9.45
CA ASP A 178 5.37 -10.47 -8.28
C ASP A 178 4.72 -9.90 -7.00
N GLU A 179 4.67 -8.58 -6.85
CA GLU A 179 4.11 -7.88 -5.69
C GLU A 179 2.57 -7.78 -5.69
N LEU A 180 1.91 -7.98 -6.84
CA LEU A 180 0.45 -7.99 -6.92
C LEU A 180 -0.10 -9.35 -6.52
N TYR A 181 -0.80 -9.42 -5.39
CA TYR A 181 -1.39 -10.68 -4.92
C TYR A 181 -2.70 -11.03 -5.64
N ARG A 182 -3.41 -10.02 -6.16
CA ARG A 182 -4.62 -10.20 -6.97
C ARG A 182 -4.20 -10.64 -8.37
N THR A 183 -4.84 -11.69 -8.86
CA THR A 183 -4.56 -12.27 -10.18
C THR A 183 -5.63 -12.02 -11.22
N ASP A 184 -6.80 -11.56 -10.79
CA ASP A 184 -7.93 -11.29 -11.66
C ASP A 184 -7.95 -9.79 -11.97
N TRP A 185 -7.50 -9.43 -13.17
CA TRP A 185 -7.48 -8.06 -13.67
C TRP A 185 -8.16 -7.96 -15.03
N GLU A 186 -8.94 -8.97 -15.41
CA GLU A 186 -9.59 -9.04 -16.73
C GLU A 186 -10.50 -7.82 -16.96
N THR A 187 -11.08 -7.25 -15.90
CA THR A 187 -12.03 -6.13 -15.95
C THR A 187 -11.44 -4.76 -15.62
N CYS A 188 -10.12 -4.69 -15.43
CA CYS A 188 -9.48 -3.49 -14.92
C CYS A 188 -9.60 -2.28 -15.87
N ARG A 189 -9.41 -1.09 -15.29
CA ARG A 189 -9.21 0.15 -16.03
C ARG A 189 -7.80 0.63 -15.83
N VAL A 190 -7.15 1.00 -16.93
CA VAL A 190 -5.77 1.46 -16.92
C VAL A 190 -5.72 2.92 -17.37
N MET A 191 -5.22 3.77 -16.49
CA MET A 191 -5.13 5.20 -16.70
C MET A 191 -3.67 5.65 -16.67
N PRO A 192 -3.14 6.19 -17.79
CA PRO A 192 -1.80 6.74 -17.83
C PRO A 192 -1.65 7.96 -16.93
N LEU A 193 -0.50 8.11 -16.29
CA LEU A 193 -0.14 9.26 -15.47
C LEU A 193 1.29 9.71 -15.82
N GLU A 194 1.43 10.95 -16.29
CA GLU A 194 2.75 11.55 -16.57
C GLU A 194 3.20 12.40 -15.37
N VAL A 195 4.29 11.99 -14.71
CA VAL A 195 4.85 12.74 -13.58
C VAL A 195 6.03 13.60 -14.04
N ARG A 196 5.88 14.92 -13.88
CA ARG A 196 6.89 15.91 -14.29
C ARG A 196 7.72 16.39 -13.11
N GLY A 197 8.91 15.81 -12.98
CA GLY A 197 9.81 16.08 -11.86
C GLY A 197 9.41 15.28 -10.62
N GLU A 198 10.27 15.28 -9.62
CA GLU A 198 10.01 14.64 -8.33
C GLU A 198 8.93 15.41 -7.56
N LYS A 199 7.82 14.73 -7.22
CA LYS A 199 6.64 15.32 -6.57
C LYS A 199 5.96 14.33 -5.64
N TRP A 200 5.39 14.85 -4.56
CA TRP A 200 4.43 14.10 -3.76
C TRP A 200 3.06 14.14 -4.44
N ILE A 201 2.49 12.96 -4.65
CA ILE A 201 1.23 12.79 -5.35
C ILE A 201 0.31 11.93 -4.48
N ARG A 202 -0.95 12.34 -4.41
CA ARG A 202 -2.05 11.52 -3.92
C ARG A 202 -2.90 11.08 -5.10
N ILE A 203 -3.21 9.79 -5.18
CA ILE A 203 -4.15 9.22 -6.13
C ILE A 203 -5.23 8.56 -5.28
N ALA A 204 -6.46 9.04 -5.36
CA ALA A 204 -7.57 8.47 -4.60
C ALA A 204 -8.66 8.01 -5.54
N VAL A 205 -9.11 6.78 -5.36
CA VAL A 205 -10.30 6.24 -6.01
C VAL A 205 -11.49 6.50 -5.08
N SER A 206 -12.67 6.75 -5.64
CA SER A 206 -13.91 6.81 -4.87
C SER A 206 -15.00 6.06 -5.62
N SER A 207 -15.61 5.09 -4.96
CA SER A 207 -16.67 4.25 -5.51
C SER A 207 -17.72 3.90 -4.45
N ASP A 208 -18.87 3.41 -4.90
CA ASP A 208 -19.87 2.76 -4.04
C ASP A 208 -19.68 1.24 -3.95
N VAL A 209 -18.72 0.70 -4.71
CA VAL A 209 -18.23 -0.68 -4.58
C VAL A 209 -16.82 -0.69 -4.00
N ASP A 210 -16.41 -1.86 -3.58
CA ASP A 210 -15.06 -2.13 -3.10
C ASP A 210 -14.09 -2.13 -4.30
N CYS A 211 -13.01 -1.34 -4.23
CA CYS A 211 -12.09 -1.12 -5.34
C CYS A 211 -10.66 -1.48 -4.93
N VAL A 212 -9.88 -1.96 -5.89
CA VAL A 212 -8.43 -2.13 -5.75
C VAL A 212 -7.72 -1.20 -6.71
N MET A 213 -6.55 -0.73 -6.31
CA MET A 213 -5.69 0.09 -7.15
C MET A 213 -4.26 -0.43 -7.11
N ALA A 214 -3.64 -0.51 -8.28
CA ALA A 214 -2.20 -0.65 -8.41
C ALA A 214 -1.61 0.59 -9.09
N VAL A 215 -0.49 1.07 -8.57
CA VAL A 215 0.32 2.12 -9.21
C VAL A 215 1.60 1.45 -9.69
N LEU A 216 1.89 1.56 -10.99
CA LEU A 216 3.04 0.95 -11.62
C LEU A 216 3.81 2.01 -12.40
N GLN A 217 5.14 1.95 -12.34
CA GLN A 217 5.98 2.78 -13.21
C GLN A 217 6.30 2.02 -14.49
N VAL A 218 6.31 2.72 -15.63
CA VAL A 218 6.75 2.14 -16.89
C VAL A 218 8.22 2.50 -17.12
N VAL A 219 9.09 1.49 -17.16
CA VAL A 219 10.54 1.65 -17.32
C VAL A 219 11.00 0.77 -18.48
N ASP A 220 11.46 1.40 -19.56
CA ASP A 220 11.89 0.70 -20.78
C ASP A 220 10.83 -0.32 -21.29
N GLY A 221 9.54 0.06 -21.18
CA GLY A 221 8.38 -0.75 -21.56
C GLY A 221 7.97 -1.85 -20.58
N GLU A 222 8.73 -2.07 -19.51
CA GLU A 222 8.38 -3.01 -18.44
C GLU A 222 7.62 -2.29 -17.31
N LEU A 223 6.71 -3.01 -16.64
CA LEU A 223 5.97 -2.52 -15.49
C LEU A 223 6.75 -2.82 -14.21
N GLU A 224 7.13 -1.76 -13.49
CA GLU A 224 7.72 -1.87 -12.16
C GLU A 224 6.67 -1.54 -11.09
N TYR A 225 6.51 -2.42 -10.11
CA TYR A 225 5.67 -2.18 -8.95
C TYR A 225 6.06 -0.89 -8.22
N ARG A 226 5.05 -0.08 -7.86
CA ARG A 226 5.23 1.07 -6.98
C ARG A 226 4.39 0.95 -5.74
N ASP A 227 3.10 0.70 -5.90
CA ASP A 227 2.22 0.53 -4.78
C ASP A 227 0.95 -0.27 -5.15
N TYR A 228 0.27 -0.77 -4.12
CA TYR A 228 -1.00 -1.45 -4.22
C TYR A 228 -1.83 -1.15 -2.97
N ASP A 229 -3.10 -0.84 -3.17
CA ASP A 229 -4.04 -0.63 -2.07
C ASP A 229 -5.44 -1.13 -2.44
N ASP A 230 -6.19 -1.62 -1.46
CA ASP A 230 -7.53 -2.18 -1.62
C ASP A 230 -8.58 -1.67 -0.63
N ASP A 231 -8.23 -1.11 0.53
CA ASP A 231 -9.28 -0.70 1.49
C ASP A 231 -8.93 0.43 2.47
N THR A 232 -7.91 1.24 2.17
CA THR A 232 -7.47 2.34 3.05
C THR A 232 -8.59 3.28 3.53
N ASP A 233 -9.53 3.72 2.67
CA ASP A 233 -10.63 4.64 3.05
C ASP A 233 -12.04 4.05 2.83
N ASP A 234 -12.54 3.28 3.80
CA ASP A 234 -13.90 2.70 3.79
C ASP A 234 -14.19 1.93 2.48
N MET A 235 -13.22 1.10 2.05
CA MET A 235 -13.17 0.29 0.80
C MET A 235 -12.67 1.03 -0.46
N ASN A 236 -12.13 2.23 -0.31
CA ASN A 236 -11.57 2.98 -1.43
C ASN A 236 -10.05 3.04 -1.35
N PRO A 237 -9.36 2.70 -2.44
CA PRO A 237 -7.91 2.71 -2.42
C PRO A 237 -7.34 4.12 -2.62
N VAL A 238 -6.26 4.41 -1.91
CA VAL A 238 -5.52 5.66 -1.89
C VAL A 238 -4.02 5.37 -1.94
N PHE A 239 -3.35 5.93 -2.94
CA PHE A 239 -1.91 6.02 -2.98
C PHE A 239 -1.49 7.41 -2.52
N SER A 240 -0.56 7.51 -1.58
CA SER A 240 0.10 8.77 -1.23
C SER A 240 1.61 8.56 -1.14
N GLY A 241 2.36 9.14 -2.08
CA GLY A 241 3.79 8.89 -2.14
C GLY A 241 4.58 9.86 -2.99
N MET A 242 5.91 9.81 -2.86
CA MET A 242 6.81 10.54 -3.73
C MET A 242 6.97 9.76 -5.03
N LEU A 243 6.62 10.40 -6.15
CA LEU A 243 6.87 9.86 -7.48
C LEU A 243 7.99 10.64 -8.16
N GLU A 244 8.93 9.92 -8.76
CA GLU A 244 9.99 10.49 -9.58
C GLU A 244 9.44 10.92 -10.95
N GLN A 245 10.26 11.64 -11.73
CA GLN A 245 9.89 11.94 -13.10
C GLN A 245 9.78 10.65 -13.92
N GLY A 246 8.64 10.41 -14.54
CA GLY A 246 8.43 9.25 -15.39
C GLY A 246 6.99 9.10 -15.86
N ASP A 247 6.76 8.00 -16.58
CA ASP A 247 5.44 7.56 -17.00
C ASP A 247 4.97 6.45 -16.05
N TYR A 248 3.74 6.56 -15.61
CA TYR A 248 3.10 5.66 -14.67
C TYR A 248 1.77 5.21 -15.25
N ILE A 249 1.28 4.08 -14.77
CA ILE A 249 -0.09 3.65 -14.98
C ILE A 249 -0.76 3.46 -13.62
N VAL A 250 -2.01 3.88 -13.56
CA VAL A 250 -2.92 3.64 -12.44
C VAL A 250 -3.92 2.61 -12.93
N VAL A 251 -3.87 1.42 -12.33
CA VAL A 251 -4.79 0.33 -12.62
C VAL A 251 -5.83 0.30 -11.52
N VAL A 252 -7.10 0.37 -11.87
CA VAL A 252 -8.21 0.28 -10.91
C VAL A 252 -9.13 -0.86 -11.33
N ASP A 253 -9.53 -1.68 -10.37
CA ASP A 253 -10.48 -2.75 -10.59
C ASP A 253 -11.46 -2.86 -9.41
N SER A 254 -12.59 -3.54 -9.59
CA SER A 254 -13.53 -3.79 -8.49
C SER A 254 -13.15 -5.05 -7.73
N TYR A 255 -13.11 -4.99 -6.40
CA TYR A 255 -12.71 -6.12 -5.56
C TYR A 255 -13.66 -7.32 -5.73
N SER A 256 -14.97 -7.04 -5.74
CA SER A 256 -16.01 -8.02 -6.02
C SER A 256 -16.40 -8.02 -7.49
N ASP A 257 -16.76 -9.18 -8.05
CA ASP A 257 -17.44 -9.38 -9.36
C ASP A 257 -18.81 -8.67 -9.45
N SER A 258 -18.92 -7.43 -8.98
CA SER A 258 -20.12 -6.61 -9.09
C SER A 258 -20.20 -6.09 -10.51
N GLU A 259 -21.24 -6.53 -11.23
CA GLU A 259 -21.62 -6.04 -12.57
C GLU A 259 -21.48 -4.51 -12.63
N ASP A 260 -20.61 -4.02 -13.52
CA ASP A 260 -20.28 -2.61 -13.82
C ASP A 260 -20.01 -1.70 -12.59
N ALA A 261 -18.73 -1.43 -12.29
CA ALA A 261 -18.32 -0.54 -11.20
C ALA A 261 -18.06 0.88 -11.69
N GLU A 262 -18.82 1.87 -11.18
CA GLU A 262 -18.54 3.29 -11.40
C GLU A 262 -17.58 3.81 -10.32
N PHE A 263 -16.52 4.52 -10.71
CA PHE A 263 -15.59 5.12 -9.77
C PHE A 263 -15.00 6.43 -10.30
N THR A 264 -14.53 7.26 -9.39
CA THR A 264 -13.84 8.51 -9.69
C THR A 264 -12.40 8.41 -9.24
N ILE A 265 -11.45 8.70 -10.13
CA ILE A 265 -10.03 8.86 -9.76
C ILE A 265 -9.75 10.35 -9.62
N SER A 266 -9.20 10.75 -8.47
CA SER A 266 -8.62 12.09 -8.27
C SER A 266 -7.11 11.99 -8.12
N VAL A 267 -6.39 12.94 -8.74
CA VAL A 267 -4.93 13.05 -8.62
C VAL A 267 -4.57 14.42 -8.08
N GLU A 268 -3.93 14.48 -6.92
CA GLU A 268 -3.57 15.70 -6.22
C GLU A 268 -2.05 15.79 -6.06
N GLU A 269 -1.48 16.97 -6.29
CA GLU A 269 -0.09 17.25 -5.90
C GLU A 269 -0.09 17.72 -4.45
N LEU A 270 0.68 17.06 -3.59
CA LEU A 270 0.80 17.40 -2.18
C LEU A 270 2.00 18.33 -1.96
N ASP A 271 1.79 19.41 -1.22
CA ASP A 271 2.89 20.31 -0.80
C ASP A 271 3.51 19.77 0.49
N PRO A 272 4.82 19.44 0.52
CA PRO A 272 5.50 19.01 1.75
C PRO A 272 5.36 19.97 2.92
N GLU A 273 5.23 21.29 2.66
CA GLU A 273 5.02 22.27 3.73
C GLU A 273 3.62 22.16 4.34
N ASP A 274 2.61 21.81 3.54
CA ASP A 274 1.24 21.59 4.00
C ASP A 274 1.11 20.20 4.67
N MET A 275 1.93 19.24 4.26
CA MET A 275 1.96 17.90 4.84
C MET A 275 2.68 17.78 6.18
N ALA A 276 3.48 18.77 6.55
CA ALA A 276 4.41 18.65 7.66
C ALA A 276 3.70 18.41 9.00
N VAL A 277 4.04 17.29 9.65
CA VAL A 277 3.57 17.00 11.00
C VAL A 277 4.08 18.01 12.02
N GLU A 278 3.25 18.27 13.05
CA GLU A 278 3.72 18.97 14.22
C GLU A 278 4.69 18.06 15.01
N VAL A 279 5.86 18.62 15.33
CA VAL A 279 6.86 17.95 16.17
C VAL A 279 6.93 18.64 17.52
N VAL A 280 6.47 17.96 18.55
CA VAL A 280 6.46 18.39 19.95
C VAL A 280 7.70 17.86 20.65
N SER A 281 8.47 18.75 21.28
CA SER A 281 9.64 18.33 22.07
C SER A 281 9.21 17.85 23.45
N ALA A 282 9.29 16.54 23.68
CA ALA A 282 9.02 15.86 24.95
C ALA A 282 10.28 15.78 25.82
N ASP A 283 10.82 16.94 26.19
CA ASP A 283 12.16 17.11 26.77
C ASP A 283 12.35 16.66 28.23
N ARG A 284 11.28 16.20 28.88
CA ARG A 284 11.25 15.85 30.30
C ARG A 284 10.41 14.61 30.55
N MET A 285 11.08 13.55 31.00
CA MET A 285 10.43 12.34 31.52
C MET A 285 9.45 12.67 32.66
N ASP A 286 8.39 11.87 32.79
CA ASP A 286 7.32 12.01 33.79
C ASP A 286 6.41 13.24 33.64
N GLU A 287 6.47 13.95 32.50
CA GLU A 287 5.56 15.04 32.17
C GLU A 287 4.65 14.69 30.98
N TRP A 288 3.42 15.21 31.01
CA TRP A 288 2.51 15.14 29.87
C TRP A 288 2.80 16.29 28.90
N PHE A 289 2.92 15.95 27.63
CA PHE A 289 3.06 16.87 26.51
C PHE A 289 1.82 16.78 25.65
N SER A 290 1.33 17.92 25.17
CA SER A 290 0.10 17.97 24.38
C SER A 290 0.39 18.49 22.98
N GLY A 291 -0.30 17.95 21.98
CA GLY A 291 -0.42 18.55 20.66
C GLY A 291 -1.82 18.33 20.08
N GLU A 292 -2.03 18.76 18.85
CA GLU A 292 -3.33 18.67 18.16
C GLU A 292 -3.10 18.11 16.76
N PHE A 293 -3.93 17.15 16.33
CA PHE A 293 -3.91 16.73 14.95
C PHE A 293 -4.28 17.88 14.02
N HIS A 294 -3.60 17.96 12.89
CA HIS A 294 -3.93 18.92 11.84
C HIS A 294 -4.30 18.16 10.58
N GLU A 295 -5.42 18.58 9.96
CA GLU A 295 -5.83 18.04 8.67
C GLU A 295 -4.70 18.29 7.66
N GLY A 296 -4.28 17.22 6.98
CA GLY A 296 -3.16 17.25 6.05
C GLY A 296 -1.78 17.06 6.66
N ALA A 297 -1.61 17.02 7.99
CA ALA A 297 -0.30 16.72 8.60
C ALA A 297 -0.03 15.20 8.56
N LEU A 298 0.56 14.69 7.48
CA LEU A 298 0.60 13.25 7.19
C LEU A 298 1.85 12.55 7.74
N VAL A 299 1.71 11.30 8.21
CA VAL A 299 2.82 10.44 8.69
C VAL A 299 4.00 10.46 7.73
N MET A 300 3.75 10.27 6.44
CA MET A 300 4.74 10.22 5.36
C MET A 300 5.66 11.44 5.28
N SER A 301 5.24 12.60 5.79
CA SER A 301 6.08 13.80 5.83
C SER A 301 7.25 13.69 6.84
N TYR A 302 7.11 12.83 7.84
CA TYR A 302 8.10 12.59 8.89
C TYR A 302 8.73 11.20 8.78
N TRP A 303 7.91 10.21 8.44
CA TRP A 303 8.29 8.81 8.27
C TRP A 303 7.86 8.32 6.87
N PRO A 304 8.61 8.68 5.80
CA PRO A 304 8.30 8.28 4.42
C PRO A 304 8.29 6.77 4.21
N GLU A 305 8.97 6.02 5.07
CA GLU A 305 9.02 4.55 5.04
C GLU A 305 7.91 3.89 5.87
N ALA A 306 6.96 4.67 6.41
CA ALA A 306 5.73 4.11 6.94
C ALA A 306 5.04 3.29 5.83
N GLY A 307 4.39 2.20 6.22
CA GLY A 307 3.62 1.36 5.32
C GLY A 307 2.56 0.61 6.10
N ASP A 308 1.73 -0.18 5.42
CA ASP A 308 0.60 -0.93 5.99
C ASP A 308 1.00 -1.93 7.12
N TYR A 309 2.29 -2.17 7.28
CA TYR A 309 2.81 -2.79 8.48
C TYR A 309 2.40 -1.95 9.71
N TYR A 310 1.49 -2.52 10.51
CA TYR A 310 1.08 -2.01 11.83
C TYR A 310 0.01 -0.90 11.80
N GLY A 311 -0.74 -0.74 10.71
CA GLY A 311 -1.96 0.08 10.70
C GLY A 311 -1.75 1.59 10.93
N ILE A 312 -0.51 2.10 10.93
CA ILE A 312 -0.25 3.54 10.76
C ILE A 312 0.10 3.76 9.31
N PHE A 313 -0.79 4.42 8.59
CA PHE A 313 -0.65 4.61 7.16
C PHE A 313 0.12 5.89 6.82
N PRO A 314 0.85 5.93 5.68
CA PRO A 314 1.53 7.13 5.21
C PRO A 314 0.65 8.39 5.20
N GLU A 315 -0.63 8.23 4.86
CA GLU A 315 -1.66 9.26 4.74
C GLU A 315 -2.45 9.51 6.03
N ASP A 316 -2.15 8.80 7.12
CA ASP A 316 -2.78 9.12 8.40
C ASP A 316 -2.34 10.51 8.87
N PRO A 317 -3.26 11.33 9.40
CA PRO A 317 -2.88 12.51 10.17
C PRO A 317 -2.00 12.10 11.35
N ALA A 318 -0.93 12.83 11.63
CA ALA A 318 0.00 12.47 12.68
C ALA A 318 0.48 13.65 13.51
N LEU A 319 0.86 13.31 14.74
CA LEU A 319 1.54 14.17 15.69
C LEU A 319 2.78 13.43 16.20
N VAL A 320 3.92 14.12 16.25
CA VAL A 320 5.19 13.50 16.65
C VAL A 320 5.70 14.09 17.94
N PHE A 321 6.09 13.23 18.87
CA PHE A 321 6.78 13.62 20.11
C PHE A 321 8.23 13.14 20.10
N GLU A 322 9.19 14.06 20.08
CA GLU A 322 10.62 13.74 20.13
C GLU A 322 11.15 13.78 21.56
N PHE A 323 11.86 12.73 21.98
CA PHE A 323 12.43 12.59 23.32
C PHE A 323 13.85 11.98 23.31
N GLU A 324 14.56 12.09 24.43
CA GLU A 324 15.90 11.55 24.63
C GLU A 324 15.91 10.60 25.83
N ILE A 325 16.43 9.38 25.62
CA ILE A 325 16.69 8.41 26.67
C ILE A 325 18.13 8.62 27.16
N GLU A 326 18.29 9.02 28.44
CA GLU A 326 19.61 9.34 29.01
C GLU A 326 20.36 8.09 29.52
N GLU A 327 19.63 7.11 30.02
CA GLU A 327 20.15 5.88 30.63
C GLU A 327 19.42 4.68 30.03
N GLU A 328 20.13 3.55 29.89
CA GLU A 328 19.50 2.31 29.44
C GLU A 328 18.47 1.85 30.48
N GLY A 329 17.29 1.44 30.05
CA GLY A 329 16.24 1.01 30.95
C GLY A 329 14.93 0.66 30.24
N GLU A 330 13.98 0.17 31.04
CA GLU A 330 12.62 -0.09 30.62
C GLU A 330 11.78 1.18 30.79
N TYR A 331 11.05 1.57 29.75
CA TYR A 331 10.27 2.80 29.68
C TYR A 331 8.82 2.50 29.33
N LEU A 332 7.90 3.13 30.04
CA LEU A 332 6.47 3.11 29.77
C LEU A 332 6.08 4.36 28.99
N PHE A 333 5.45 4.17 27.83
CA PHE A 333 4.91 5.19 26.95
C PHE A 333 3.39 5.15 27.02
N GLU A 334 2.78 6.30 27.26
CA GLU A 334 1.33 6.45 27.42
C GLU A 334 0.84 7.54 26.49
N VAL A 335 -0.22 7.23 25.75
CA VAL A 335 -1.02 8.21 25.03
C VAL A 335 -2.34 8.40 25.77
N SER A 336 -2.88 9.60 25.72
CA SER A 336 -4.26 9.85 26.12
C SER A 336 -4.92 10.77 25.13
N CYS A 337 -5.96 10.26 24.49
CA CYS A 337 -6.80 10.97 23.55
C CYS A 337 -8.27 10.69 23.91
N SER A 338 -9.20 11.53 23.43
CA SER A 338 -10.63 11.21 23.57
C SER A 338 -11.17 10.34 22.44
N ASP A 339 -10.39 10.20 21.37
CA ASP A 339 -10.58 9.27 20.27
C ASP A 339 -9.52 8.16 20.32
N ASP A 340 -9.81 7.07 19.62
CA ASP A 340 -8.92 5.93 19.46
C ASP A 340 -7.65 6.33 18.68
N THR A 341 -6.48 5.92 19.16
CA THR A 341 -5.19 6.33 18.58
C THR A 341 -4.23 5.15 18.50
N LYS A 342 -3.28 5.28 17.60
CA LYS A 342 -2.20 4.32 17.35
C LYS A 342 -0.87 5.00 17.63
N MET A 343 0.11 4.27 18.14
CA MET A 343 1.43 4.80 18.47
C MET A 343 2.54 3.89 17.95
N ALA A 344 3.48 4.46 17.19
CA ALA A 344 4.75 3.83 16.84
C ALA A 344 5.91 4.57 17.51
N ILE A 345 6.87 3.83 18.07
CA ILE A 345 8.14 4.36 18.56
C ILE A 345 9.21 4.15 17.50
N LEU A 346 9.86 5.22 17.07
CA LEU A 346 10.95 5.22 16.10
C LEU A 346 12.28 5.56 16.77
N ASP A 347 13.37 4.98 16.28
CA ASP A 347 14.73 5.35 16.67
C ASP A 347 15.25 6.60 15.92
N SER A 348 16.47 7.03 16.23
CA SER A 348 17.11 8.20 15.59
C SER A 348 17.35 8.08 14.08
N GLN A 349 17.12 6.91 13.49
CA GLN A 349 17.22 6.64 12.07
C GLN A 349 15.83 6.48 11.42
N ASN A 350 14.75 6.80 12.14
CA ASN A 350 13.36 6.56 11.76
C ASN A 350 13.05 5.07 11.50
N VAL A 351 13.79 4.16 12.16
CA VAL A 351 13.46 2.74 12.15
C VAL A 351 12.49 2.47 13.28
N MET A 352 11.37 1.81 12.98
CA MET A 352 10.39 1.43 14.00
C MET A 352 10.99 0.45 15.00
N VAL A 353 10.84 0.78 16.27
CA VAL A 353 11.23 -0.04 17.42
C VAL A 353 10.06 -0.93 17.83
N ASP A 354 8.87 -0.33 18.03
CA ASP A 354 7.65 -1.04 18.37
C ASP A 354 6.39 -0.21 18.07
N TYR A 355 5.22 -0.85 18.13
CA TYR A 355 3.91 -0.30 17.80
C TYR A 355 2.81 -0.80 18.73
N ASN A 356 1.82 0.03 19.08
CA ASN A 356 0.58 -0.42 19.71
C ASN A 356 -0.59 0.55 19.42
N ASP A 357 -1.83 0.03 19.36
CA ASP A 357 -3.08 0.77 19.22
C ASP A 357 -4.04 0.66 20.41
N ASP A 358 -3.80 -0.27 21.33
CA ASP A 358 -4.69 -0.47 22.48
C ASP A 358 -3.95 -0.27 23.81
N GLY A 359 -4.68 0.08 24.85
CA GLY A 359 -4.14 0.19 26.21
C GLY A 359 -4.59 -0.93 27.15
N PRO A 360 -4.10 -0.90 28.41
CA PRO A 360 -4.42 -1.90 29.41
C PRO A 360 -5.93 -1.95 29.68
N GLU A 361 -6.44 -3.15 29.97
CA GLU A 361 -7.86 -3.41 30.28
C GLU A 361 -8.83 -3.06 29.13
N GLY A 362 -8.33 -2.94 27.89
CA GLY A 362 -9.12 -2.66 26.69
C GLY A 362 -9.51 -1.18 26.53
N THR A 363 -8.65 -0.26 26.98
CA THR A 363 -8.75 1.15 26.59
C THR A 363 -8.27 1.34 25.15
N LEU A 364 -8.77 2.36 24.47
CA LEU A 364 -8.40 2.72 23.08
C LEU A 364 -7.18 3.67 23.00
N ASP A 365 -6.52 3.85 24.14
CA ASP A 365 -5.36 4.73 24.30
C ASP A 365 -4.11 3.84 24.35
N PRO A 366 -3.19 3.92 23.38
CA PRO A 366 -2.09 2.99 23.29
C PRO A 366 -1.08 3.16 24.43
N GLU A 367 -0.60 2.03 24.94
CA GLU A 367 0.40 1.95 26.01
C GLU A 367 1.52 0.98 25.62
N LEU A 368 2.77 1.43 25.61
CA LEU A 368 3.93 0.60 25.25
C LEU A 368 4.93 0.54 26.38
N THR A 369 5.49 -0.64 26.68
CA THR A 369 6.62 -0.78 27.60
C THR A 369 7.82 -1.34 26.85
N LEU A 370 8.90 -0.55 26.72
CA LEU A 370 10.06 -0.91 25.90
C LEU A 370 11.37 -0.79 26.67
N GLN A 371 12.27 -1.76 26.45
CA GLN A 371 13.67 -1.66 26.87
C GLN A 371 14.45 -0.83 25.84
N LEU A 372 14.91 0.36 26.22
CA LEU A 372 15.62 1.28 25.33
C LEU A 372 17.04 1.58 25.81
N ALA A 373 17.96 1.68 24.85
CA ALA A 373 19.30 2.19 25.07
C ALA A 373 19.31 3.74 25.05
N PRO A 374 20.37 4.39 25.57
CA PRO A 374 20.48 5.84 25.46
C PRO A 374 20.51 6.31 24.00
N GLY A 375 19.65 7.27 23.66
CA GLY A 375 19.46 7.71 22.28
C GLY A 375 18.32 8.72 22.11
N PHE A 376 18.17 9.20 20.87
CA PHE A 376 17.02 10.00 20.46
C PHE A 376 15.97 9.10 19.83
N TYR A 377 14.71 9.36 20.17
CA TYR A 377 13.55 8.60 19.74
C TYR A 377 12.38 9.54 19.45
N SER A 378 11.43 9.02 18.69
CA SER A 378 10.20 9.73 18.33
C SER A 378 9.00 8.82 18.56
N ALA A 379 7.94 9.34 19.16
CA ALA A 379 6.63 8.69 19.17
C ALA A 379 5.77 9.32 18.07
N VAL A 380 5.44 8.55 17.03
CA VAL A 380 4.50 8.93 15.98
C VAL A 380 3.13 8.44 16.41
N ILE A 381 2.21 9.38 16.61
CA ILE A 381 0.83 9.08 17.02
C ILE A 381 -0.09 9.44 15.87
N ALA A 382 -0.98 8.53 15.51
CA ALA A 382 -2.00 8.71 14.47
C ALA A 382 -3.38 8.34 15.04
N PRO A 383 -4.48 9.00 14.64
CA PRO A 383 -5.80 8.63 15.08
C PRO A 383 -6.29 7.39 14.32
N TYR A 384 -7.09 6.54 14.96
CA TYR A 384 -7.70 5.39 14.29
C TYR A 384 -8.80 5.81 13.29
N ALA A 385 -9.48 6.92 13.59
CA ALA A 385 -10.49 7.52 12.74
C ALA A 385 -10.26 9.03 12.63
N SER A 386 -10.69 9.64 11.53
CA SER A 386 -10.40 11.04 11.14
C SER A 386 -10.98 12.15 12.05
N SER A 387 -11.39 11.85 13.28
CA SER A 387 -11.79 12.88 14.25
C SER A 387 -10.58 13.55 14.88
N SER A 388 -10.44 14.85 14.62
CA SER A 388 -9.36 15.68 15.13
C SER A 388 -9.58 16.01 16.61
N GLU A 389 -8.69 15.53 17.49
CA GLU A 389 -8.70 15.88 18.91
C GLU A 389 -7.28 16.16 19.45
N TYR A 390 -7.23 16.62 20.70
CA TYR A 390 -5.99 16.84 21.43
C TYR A 390 -5.41 15.50 21.87
N VAL A 391 -4.10 15.34 21.68
CA VAL A 391 -3.36 14.16 22.11
C VAL A 391 -2.39 14.57 23.21
N ASP A 392 -2.45 13.86 24.34
CA ASP A 392 -1.47 13.94 25.40
C ASP A 392 -0.54 12.72 25.32
N PHE A 393 0.78 12.95 25.39
CA PHE A 393 1.82 11.91 25.40
C PHE A 393 2.68 12.05 26.64
N ARG A 394 3.10 10.91 27.19
CA ARG A 394 4.06 10.84 28.29
C ARG A 394 4.93 9.60 28.16
N TYR A 395 6.18 9.72 28.58
CA TYR A 395 7.04 8.58 28.87
C TYR A 395 7.58 8.66 30.30
N THR A 396 7.70 7.50 30.94
CA THR A 396 8.20 7.35 32.30
C THR A 396 9.20 6.20 32.37
N LEU A 397 10.17 6.26 33.28
CA LEU A 397 10.96 5.08 33.59
C LEU A 397 10.03 4.06 34.23
N ALA A 398 9.87 2.90 33.60
CA ALA A 398 9.03 1.85 34.13
C ALA A 398 9.56 1.47 35.52
N ALA A 399 8.66 1.43 36.51
CA ALA A 399 9.05 0.85 37.78
C ALA A 399 9.45 -0.60 37.50
N PRO A 400 10.63 -1.08 37.95
CA PRO A 400 10.97 -2.47 37.76
C PRO A 400 9.80 -3.28 38.27
N VAL A 401 9.21 -4.11 37.41
CA VAL A 401 8.06 -4.92 37.78
C VAL A 401 8.58 -5.98 38.73
N VAL A 402 8.62 -5.65 40.02
CA VAL A 402 9.00 -6.58 41.08
C VAL A 402 7.85 -7.56 41.23
N ARG A 403 7.85 -8.60 40.39
CA ARG A 403 6.89 -9.70 40.53
C ARG A 403 7.32 -10.53 41.74
N GLU A 404 6.49 -10.55 42.79
CA GLU A 404 6.63 -11.57 43.82
C GLU A 404 6.45 -12.95 43.16
N ARG A 405 7.28 -13.93 43.55
CA ARG A 405 7.19 -15.31 43.05
C ARG A 405 5.74 -15.77 42.93
N GLY A 406 5.28 -16.07 41.72
CA GLY A 406 3.91 -16.50 41.48
C GLY A 406 3.60 -16.66 40.00
N MET A 407 2.41 -17.19 39.74
CA MET A 407 1.80 -17.31 38.42
C MET A 407 1.61 -15.91 37.82
N VAL A 408 1.94 -15.72 36.55
CA VAL A 408 1.54 -14.51 35.81
C VAL A 408 0.06 -14.68 35.45
N PRO A 409 -0.85 -13.82 35.93
CA PRO A 409 -2.26 -13.89 35.56
C PRO A 409 -2.43 -13.76 34.05
N MET A 410 -3.39 -14.51 33.49
CA MET A 410 -3.74 -14.46 32.06
C MET A 410 -4.06 -13.04 31.58
N GLU A 411 -4.67 -12.21 32.43
CA GLU A 411 -4.98 -10.80 32.16
C GLU A 411 -3.73 -9.91 32.01
N ASP A 412 -2.58 -10.33 32.53
CA ASP A 412 -1.29 -9.63 32.40
C ASP A 412 -0.43 -10.17 31.24
N THR A 413 -0.86 -11.24 30.57
CA THR A 413 -0.25 -11.76 29.33
C THR A 413 -1.12 -11.50 28.10
N PHE A 414 -2.37 -11.08 28.29
CA PHE A 414 -3.37 -10.98 27.21
C PHE A 414 -3.16 -9.80 26.25
N GLN A 415 -2.17 -8.93 26.49
CA GLN A 415 -1.94 -7.72 25.70
C GLN A 415 -0.45 -7.40 25.49
N MET A 416 0.45 -8.36 25.71
CA MET A 416 1.87 -8.15 25.37
C MET A 416 2.17 -8.84 24.05
N HIS A 417 2.85 -8.10 23.17
CA HIS A 417 3.53 -8.56 21.96
C HIS A 417 4.27 -9.90 22.18
N SER A 418 4.77 -10.49 21.09
CA SER A 418 5.59 -11.73 21.00
C SER A 418 6.49 -12.18 22.16
N ASN A 419 6.82 -11.31 23.14
CA ASN A 419 7.75 -11.53 24.23
C ASN A 419 7.19 -11.13 25.63
N VAL A 420 7.57 -11.85 26.68
CA VAL A 420 7.33 -11.52 28.10
C VAL A 420 8.66 -11.30 28.80
N TYR A 421 8.94 -10.05 29.16
CA TYR A 421 10.14 -9.66 29.92
C TYR A 421 9.89 -9.63 31.42
N MET A 422 10.85 -10.14 32.19
CA MET A 422 10.81 -10.20 33.65
C MET A 422 12.20 -9.97 34.26
N SER A 423 12.25 -9.31 35.41
CA SER A 423 13.45 -9.22 36.24
C SER A 423 13.26 -9.94 37.57
N MET A 424 14.22 -10.79 37.98
CA MET A 424 14.13 -11.57 39.20
C MET A 424 15.44 -11.59 40.02
N MET A 425 15.30 -11.62 41.34
CA MET A 425 16.44 -11.66 42.28
C MET A 425 16.85 -13.09 42.66
N PHE A 426 18.09 -13.45 42.34
CA PHE A 426 18.69 -14.76 42.62
C PHE A 426 19.79 -14.69 43.67
N GLU A 427 19.77 -15.64 44.63
CA GLU A 427 20.71 -15.71 45.75
C GLU A 427 21.86 -16.68 45.46
N SER A 428 23.09 -16.21 45.70
CA SER A 428 24.29 -17.04 45.51
C SER A 428 24.27 -18.31 46.37
N GLY A 429 24.78 -19.40 45.82
CA GLY A 429 24.93 -20.69 46.49
C GLY A 429 23.77 -21.66 46.26
N ASN A 430 22.83 -21.30 45.40
CA ASN A 430 21.75 -22.17 44.94
C ASN A 430 21.91 -22.42 43.44
N THR A 431 21.43 -23.58 42.98
CA THR A 431 21.10 -23.78 41.57
C THR A 431 19.61 -23.52 41.40
N TYR A 432 19.22 -22.83 40.34
CA TYR A 432 17.84 -22.50 40.06
C TYR A 432 17.36 -23.26 38.83
N GLU A 433 16.15 -23.81 38.91
CA GLU A 433 15.39 -24.23 37.75
C GLU A 433 14.46 -23.08 37.34
N ILE A 434 14.53 -22.72 36.06
CA ILE A 434 13.74 -21.69 35.41
C ILE A 434 13.04 -22.36 34.24
N PHE A 435 11.71 -22.31 34.19
CA PHE A 435 10.95 -22.90 33.10
C PHE A 435 9.69 -22.08 32.83
N ALA A 436 9.22 -22.15 31.59
CA ALA A 436 7.88 -21.71 31.21
C ALA A 436 7.14 -22.88 30.58
N GLU A 437 5.82 -22.90 30.68
CA GLU A 437 4.96 -23.92 30.10
C GLU A 437 3.74 -23.26 29.46
N SER A 438 3.41 -23.64 28.23
CA SER A 438 2.13 -23.33 27.60
C SER A 438 1.58 -24.57 26.89
N ASP A 439 0.27 -24.74 26.93
CA ASP A 439 -0.42 -25.81 26.18
C ASP A 439 -0.61 -25.43 24.69
N ASP A 440 -0.53 -24.14 24.36
CA ASP A 440 -0.95 -23.58 23.08
C ASP A 440 0.18 -22.89 22.29
N ILE A 441 1.29 -22.54 22.95
CA ILE A 441 2.37 -21.71 22.38
C ILE A 441 3.71 -22.45 22.55
N ASP A 442 4.49 -22.50 21.46
CA ASP A 442 5.87 -22.97 21.47
C ASP A 442 6.76 -21.83 21.99
N LEU A 443 7.31 -21.99 23.19
CA LEU A 443 7.98 -20.92 23.92
C LEU A 443 9.50 -21.06 23.86
N THR A 444 10.19 -19.93 23.79
CA THR A 444 11.63 -19.84 24.07
C THR A 444 11.87 -19.05 25.35
N LEU A 445 13.02 -19.29 25.99
CA LEU A 445 13.43 -18.67 27.24
C LEU A 445 14.89 -18.23 27.12
N THR A 446 15.11 -16.93 27.22
CA THR A 446 16.43 -16.33 27.39
C THR A 446 16.55 -15.81 28.82
N VAL A 447 17.67 -16.10 29.48
CA VAL A 447 18.00 -15.58 30.81
C VAL A 447 19.36 -14.92 30.73
N VAL A 448 19.46 -13.65 31.11
CA VAL A 448 20.73 -12.93 31.23
C VAL A 448 21.02 -12.72 32.71
N ASP A 449 22.11 -13.33 33.18
CA ASP A 449 22.50 -13.16 34.57
C ASP A 449 23.17 -11.80 34.82
N ARG A 450 23.35 -11.44 36.10
CA ARG A 450 23.97 -10.16 36.49
C ARG A 450 25.37 -9.95 35.91
N ALA A 451 26.09 -11.02 35.58
CA ALA A 451 27.42 -10.92 34.99
C ALA A 451 27.37 -10.66 33.47
N GLY A 452 26.17 -10.62 32.89
CA GLY A 452 25.93 -10.51 31.45
C GLY A 452 26.11 -11.84 30.73
N GLU A 453 26.05 -12.98 31.44
CA GLU A 453 26.07 -14.30 30.79
C GLU A 453 24.65 -14.70 30.44
N GLU A 454 24.46 -15.05 29.16
CA GLU A 454 23.16 -15.41 28.58
C GLU A 454 23.00 -16.94 28.56
N TYR A 455 21.79 -17.39 28.88
CA TYR A 455 21.36 -18.79 28.87
C TYR A 455 20.07 -18.88 28.06
N PHE A 456 20.01 -19.79 27.09
CA PHE A 456 18.86 -19.95 26.19
C PHE A 456 18.31 -21.38 26.24
N SER A 457 17.00 -21.52 26.16
CA SER A 457 16.28 -22.80 25.98
C SER A 457 15.02 -22.60 25.15
N ASP A 458 14.64 -23.60 24.37
CA ASP A 458 13.37 -23.70 23.63
C ASP A 458 12.56 -24.94 24.05
N ASP A 459 13.17 -26.13 24.05
CA ASP A 459 12.44 -27.41 24.17
C ASP A 459 12.89 -28.31 25.33
N ASP A 460 13.82 -27.84 26.17
CA ASP A 460 14.48 -28.69 27.17
C ASP A 460 13.54 -29.14 28.31
N GLY A 461 12.37 -28.52 28.46
CA GLY A 461 11.31 -28.88 29.42
C GLY A 461 10.34 -29.95 28.93
N GLY A 462 10.31 -30.21 27.62
CA GLY A 462 9.38 -31.13 26.95
C GLY A 462 8.06 -30.47 26.51
N ASP A 463 7.38 -31.09 25.54
CA ASP A 463 6.13 -30.57 24.95
C ASP A 463 6.24 -29.11 24.47
N PHE A 464 7.38 -28.74 23.86
CA PHE A 464 7.68 -27.38 23.34
C PHE A 464 7.87 -26.29 24.39
N ASN A 465 8.32 -26.69 25.58
CA ASN A 465 8.47 -25.79 26.71
C ASN A 465 9.94 -25.66 27.12
N PRO A 466 10.41 -24.43 27.40
CA PRO A 466 11.81 -24.20 27.72
C PRO A 466 12.13 -24.48 29.18
N TYR A 467 13.35 -24.96 29.44
CA TYR A 467 13.85 -25.30 30.77
C TYR A 467 15.35 -25.01 30.91
N LEU A 468 15.71 -24.25 31.94
CA LEU A 468 17.08 -23.94 32.31
C LEU A 468 17.37 -24.34 33.76
N GLU A 469 18.52 -24.96 34.00
CA GLU A 469 19.08 -25.19 35.34
C GLU A 469 20.41 -24.44 35.50
N ILE A 470 20.42 -23.32 36.23
CA ILE A 470 21.55 -22.39 36.30
C ILE A 470 22.11 -22.30 37.73
N GLU A 471 23.41 -22.51 37.90
CA GLU A 471 24.10 -22.31 39.19
C GLU A 471 24.28 -20.81 39.46
N CYS A 472 23.59 -20.30 40.49
CA CYS A 472 23.77 -18.94 40.97
C CYS A 472 25.01 -18.88 41.88
N THR A 473 26.15 -18.50 41.30
CA THR A 473 27.39 -18.25 42.01
C THR A 473 27.40 -16.88 42.67
N ARG A 474 28.46 -16.58 43.43
CA ARG A 474 28.64 -15.21 43.98
C ARG A 474 28.90 -14.16 42.88
N ALA A 475 29.40 -14.57 41.72
CA ALA A 475 29.76 -13.65 40.65
C ALA A 475 28.53 -13.16 39.88
N ASN A 476 27.52 -14.02 39.70
CA ASN A 476 26.31 -13.71 38.98
C ASN A 476 25.07 -13.52 39.88
N ALA A 477 25.16 -13.69 41.20
CA ALA A 477 24.02 -13.43 42.08
C ALA A 477 23.54 -11.96 42.06
N GLY A 478 22.22 -11.80 42.09
CA GLY A 478 21.53 -10.52 42.03
C GLY A 478 20.37 -10.59 41.05
N GLU A 479 20.13 -9.48 40.38
CA GLU A 479 19.08 -9.32 39.40
C GLU A 479 19.48 -10.01 38.09
N TRP A 480 18.61 -10.88 37.59
CA TRP A 480 18.70 -11.52 36.28
C TRP A 480 17.50 -11.08 35.45
N GLU A 481 17.74 -10.85 34.16
CA GLU A 481 16.72 -10.56 33.16
C GLU A 481 16.27 -11.88 32.54
N ILE A 482 14.97 -12.01 32.28
CA ILE A 482 14.34 -13.20 31.75
C ILE A 482 13.40 -12.74 30.65
N ASP A 483 13.57 -13.31 29.48
CA ASP A 483 12.80 -13.04 28.29
C ASP A 483 12.18 -14.34 27.81
N LEU A 484 10.88 -14.31 27.52
CA LEU A 484 10.09 -15.43 27.06
C LEU A 484 9.44 -15.06 25.75
N GLU A 485 9.81 -15.71 24.66
CA GLU A 485 9.28 -15.38 23.33
C GLU A 485 8.48 -16.56 22.77
N SER A 486 7.59 -16.31 21.81
CA SER A 486 7.09 -17.36 20.93
C SER A 486 8.19 -17.76 19.94
N TYR A 487 8.49 -19.06 19.83
CA TYR A 487 9.48 -19.57 18.86
C TYR A 487 9.16 -19.16 17.42
N ALA A 488 7.87 -19.03 17.09
CA ALA A 488 7.41 -18.62 15.76
C ALA A 488 7.48 -17.10 15.53
N GLY A 489 7.88 -16.30 16.53
CA GLY A 489 7.88 -14.84 16.47
C GLY A 489 6.48 -14.22 16.44
N GLY A 490 5.44 -14.99 16.80
CA GLY A 490 4.07 -14.50 16.94
C GLY A 490 3.72 -14.13 18.37
N ASP A 491 2.59 -13.47 18.58
CA ASP A 491 2.16 -13.04 19.92
C ASP A 491 1.93 -14.19 20.90
N ILE A 492 2.22 -13.96 22.19
CA ILE A 492 1.96 -14.91 23.27
C ILE A 492 0.49 -14.77 23.73
N ASN A 493 -0.44 -15.16 22.86
CA ASN A 493 -1.89 -14.99 23.08
C ASN A 493 -2.55 -16.12 23.91
N GLY A 494 -1.85 -16.63 24.92
CA GLY A 494 -2.26 -17.85 25.65
C GLY A 494 -1.80 -17.86 27.11
N GLU A 495 -2.27 -18.86 27.87
CA GLU A 495 -1.81 -19.04 29.25
C GLU A 495 -0.35 -19.54 29.25
N VAL A 496 0.52 -18.79 29.93
CA VAL A 496 1.91 -19.18 30.19
C VAL A 496 2.12 -19.38 31.68
N TYR A 497 2.59 -20.57 32.05
CA TYR A 497 2.98 -20.91 33.41
C TYR A 497 4.49 -20.81 33.57
N PHE A 498 4.96 -19.74 34.19
CA PHE A 498 6.38 -19.52 34.47
C PHE A 498 6.78 -19.86 35.91
N VAL A 499 7.95 -20.48 36.08
CA VAL A 499 8.51 -20.82 37.39
C VAL A 499 10.02 -20.59 37.41
N ALA A 500 10.49 -19.86 38.42
CA ALA A 500 11.90 -19.80 38.81
C ALA A 500 12.08 -20.16 40.29
N ARG A 501 12.73 -21.29 40.59
CA ARG A 501 12.92 -21.76 41.97
C ARG A 501 14.24 -22.48 42.22
N PRO A 502 14.75 -22.53 43.47
CA PRO A 502 15.98 -23.25 43.78
C PRO A 502 15.75 -24.76 43.65
N VAL A 503 16.67 -25.46 43.00
CA VAL A 503 16.69 -26.92 42.92
C VAL A 503 16.85 -27.50 44.33
N GLN A 504 15.84 -28.22 44.81
CA GLN A 504 15.94 -28.95 46.06
C GLN A 504 16.75 -30.22 45.85
N HIS A 505 18.05 -30.17 46.13
CA HIS A 505 18.84 -31.39 46.25
C HIS A 505 18.29 -32.24 47.41
N SER A 506 17.68 -33.38 47.07
CA SER A 506 17.00 -34.33 47.94
C SER A 506 17.96 -35.11 48.86
N GLY A 507 18.73 -34.38 49.67
CA GLY A 507 19.81 -34.89 50.53
C GLY A 507 19.59 -34.75 52.04
N GLY A 508 18.42 -34.33 52.52
CA GLY A 508 18.15 -34.24 53.96
C GLY A 508 16.66 -34.27 54.30
N ASP A 509 16.29 -35.09 55.29
CA ASP A 509 14.99 -35.08 55.97
C ASP A 509 14.57 -33.64 56.34
N ASP A 510 13.50 -33.12 55.75
CA ASP A 510 12.22 -32.92 56.44
C ASP A 510 11.22 -32.21 55.50
N THR A 511 9.96 -32.56 55.73
CA THR A 511 8.75 -32.02 55.11
C THR A 511 8.73 -30.48 55.02
N VAL A 512 8.61 -29.94 53.81
CA VAL A 512 7.93 -28.67 53.56
C VAL A 512 6.64 -29.00 52.85
N ALA A 513 5.50 -28.69 53.49
CA ALA A 513 4.20 -28.84 52.87
C ALA A 513 4.10 -27.93 51.63
N PRO A 514 3.44 -28.34 50.55
CA PRO A 514 3.09 -27.41 49.48
C PRO A 514 2.31 -26.24 50.12
N VAL A 515 2.81 -25.02 49.92
CA VAL A 515 2.05 -23.82 50.24
C VAL A 515 1.03 -23.66 49.13
N GLN A 516 -0.17 -24.14 49.39
CA GLN A 516 -1.35 -23.77 48.62
C GLN A 516 -1.67 -22.32 49.01
N VAL A 517 -1.49 -21.39 48.07
CA VAL A 517 -2.04 -20.04 48.21
C VAL A 517 -3.45 -20.12 47.62
N ASP A 518 -4.45 -19.97 48.48
CA ASP A 518 -5.84 -19.77 48.07
C ASP A 518 -5.98 -18.34 47.53
N ILE A 519 -6.59 -18.20 46.35
CA ILE A 519 -7.01 -16.93 45.75
C ILE A 519 -8.28 -16.43 46.46
#